data_AF-A0A2N6BS78-F1
#
_entry.id   AF-A0A2N6BS78-F1
#
_cell.length_a   1.000
_cell.length_b   1.000
_cell.length_c   1.000
_cell.angle_alpha   90.00
_cell.angle_beta   90.00
_cell.angle_gamma   90.00
#
_symmetry.space_group_name_H-M   'P 1'
#
loop_
_entity.id
_entity.type
_entity.pdbx_description
1 polymer ?
#
loop_
_entity_poly.entity_id
_entity_poly.type
_entity_poly.pdbx_seq_one_letter_code
_entity_poly.pdbx_strand_id
1 'polypeptide(L)'
;MLYVISGFLLAGIIWASVAEIREVAHAQGEIAPEGSVRAVQHLEGGIVSEILVKEGDRVVKNQPLFRLQPAGPSSELGQIETRLAR
;
A
#
# COMPACT_ATOMS: atom_id res chain seq x y z
N MET A 1 29.54 -44.77 -45.35
CA MET A 1 29.90 -43.47 -44.74
C MET A 1 28.91 -42.38 -45.12
N LEU A 2 28.66 -42.12 -46.41
CA LEU A 2 27.71 -41.09 -46.89
C LEU A 2 26.27 -41.25 -46.34
N TYR A 3 25.71 -42.47 -46.39
CA TYR A 3 24.36 -42.74 -45.88
C TYR A 3 24.23 -42.55 -44.37
N VAL A 4 25.29 -42.83 -43.61
CA VAL A 4 25.32 -42.64 -42.16
C VAL A 4 25.32 -41.15 -41.83
N ILE A 5 26.13 -40.37 -42.55
CA ILE A 5 26.17 -38.90 -42.42
C ILE A 5 24.81 -38.30 -42.79
N SER A 6 24.20 -38.76 -43.88
CA SER A 6 22.89 -38.29 -44.32
C SER A 6 21.79 -38.61 -43.31
N GLY A 7 21.79 -39.82 -42.73
CA GLY A 7 20.85 -40.21 -41.69
C GLY A 7 21.00 -39.39 -40.41
N PHE A 8 22.23 -39.10 -40.00
CA PHE A 8 22.50 -38.26 -38.82
C PHE A 8 22.00 -36.82 -39.01
N LEU A 9 22.23 -36.24 -40.19
CA LEU A 9 21.74 -34.90 -40.51
C LEU A 9 20.20 -34.85 -40.52
N LEU A 10 19.54 -35.83 -41.14
CA LEU A 10 18.07 -35.90 -41.16
C LEU A 10 17.49 -36.03 -39.75
N ALA A 11 18.07 -36.88 -38.90
CA ALA A 11 17.65 -37.03 -37.52
C ALA A 11 17.79 -35.72 -36.72
N GLY A 12 18.90 -34.99 -36.90
CA GLY A 12 19.12 -33.69 -36.26
C GLY A 12 18.11 -32.63 -36.71
N ILE A 13 17.78 -32.58 -38.00
CA ILE A 13 16.78 -31.65 -38.54
C ILE A 13 15.38 -31.94 -37.98
N ILE A 14 14.99 -33.21 -37.92
CA ILE A 14 13.70 -33.62 -37.36
C ILE A 14 13.63 -33.22 -35.88
N TRP A 15 14.67 -33.51 -35.10
CA TRP A 15 14.72 -33.14 -33.69
C TRP A 15 14.62 -31.62 -33.48
N ALA A 16 15.39 -30.84 -34.26
CA ALA A 16 15.36 -29.38 -34.18
C ALA A 16 14.00 -28.78 -34.56
N SER A 17 13.25 -29.43 -35.46
CA SER A 17 11.91 -28.97 -35.86
C SER A 17 10.84 -29.14 -34.78
N VAL A 18 11.02 -30.12 -33.87
CA VAL A 18 10.07 -30.44 -32.79
C VAL A 18 10.51 -29.84 -31.46
N ALA A 19 11.77 -29.42 -31.34
CA ALA A 19 12.31 -28.84 -30.12
C ALA A 19 11.68 -27.47 -29.82
N GLU A 20 10.83 -27.41 -28.78
CA GLU A 20 10.30 -26.15 -28.25
C GLU A 20 11.33 -25.45 -27.38
N ILE A 21 11.71 -24.22 -27.75
CA ILE A 21 12.55 -23.36 -26.92
C ILE A 21 11.63 -22.56 -25.99
N ARG A 22 11.72 -22.81 -24.68
CA ARG A 22 11.01 -22.04 -23.67
C ARG A 22 11.81 -20.79 -23.32
N GLU A 23 11.36 -19.65 -23.81
CA GLU A 23 11.86 -18.35 -23.39
C GLU A 23 10.97 -17.81 -22.25
N VAL A 24 11.58 -17.44 -21.12
CA VAL A 24 10.89 -16.81 -20.00
C VAL A 24 11.37 -15.37 -19.91
N ALA A 25 10.50 -14.43 -20.25
CA ALA A 25 10.75 -13.01 -20.04
C ALA A 25 10.37 -12.63 -18.60
N HIS A 26 11.35 -12.17 -17.81
CA HIS A 26 11.10 -11.62 -16.49
C HIS A 26 10.76 -10.12 -16.63
N ALA A 27 9.50 -9.76 -16.36
CA ALA A 27 9.09 -8.37 -16.21
C ALA A 27 8.88 -8.04 -14.73
N GLN A 28 9.42 -6.91 -14.27
CA GLN A 28 9.11 -6.37 -12.94
C GLN A 28 7.77 -5.64 -13.05
N GLY A 29 6.74 -6.16 -12.36
CA GLY A 29 5.46 -5.48 -12.18
C GLY A 29 5.33 -4.99 -10.75
N GLU A 30 4.97 -3.73 -10.56
CA GLU A 30 4.63 -3.17 -9.25
C GLU A 30 3.11 -3.19 -9.09
N ILE A 31 2.62 -3.79 -8.00
CA ILE A 31 1.19 -3.80 -7.66
C ILE A 31 0.92 -2.58 -6.78
N ALA A 32 0.51 -1.48 -7.40
CA ALA A 32 0.02 -0.30 -6.69
C ALA A 32 -1.50 -0.44 -6.44
N PRO A 33 -2.01 -0.20 -5.22
CA PRO A 33 -3.44 -0.13 -4.98
C PRO A 33 -4.08 0.98 -5.82
N GLU A 34 -5.20 0.70 -6.49
CA GLU A 34 -6.04 1.73 -7.11
C GLU A 34 -6.73 2.54 -6.02
N GLY A 35 -6.07 3.59 -5.56
CA GLY A 35 -6.63 4.50 -4.57
C GLY A 35 -5.58 5.44 -4.02
N SER A 36 -5.87 6.74 -4.02
CA SER A 36 -5.07 7.72 -3.31
C SER A 36 -5.00 7.32 -1.83
N VAL A 37 -3.82 6.93 -1.33
CA VAL A 37 -3.54 6.85 0.11
C VAL A 37 -3.67 8.28 0.64
N ARG A 38 -4.89 8.68 0.99
CA ARG A 38 -5.15 10.00 1.53
C ARG A 38 -4.67 9.98 2.96
N ALA A 39 -3.48 10.53 3.17
CA ALA A 39 -3.02 10.88 4.49
C ALA A 39 -4.02 11.91 5.07
N VAL A 40 -4.93 11.45 5.92
CA VAL A 40 -5.80 12.34 6.69
C VAL A 40 -4.93 12.96 7.77
N GLN A 41 -4.28 14.08 7.44
CA GLN A 41 -3.53 14.89 8.39
C GLN A 41 -4.42 16.04 8.86
N HIS A 42 -4.60 16.12 10.18
CA HIS A 42 -5.25 17.27 10.80
C HIS A 42 -4.25 18.44 10.86
N LEU A 43 -4.65 19.59 10.31
CA LEU A 43 -3.83 20.80 10.20
C LEU A 43 -3.70 21.59 11.53
N GLU A 44 -4.40 21.19 12.59
CA GLU A 44 -4.39 21.83 13.90
C GLU A 44 -3.90 20.82 14.96
N GLY A 45 -2.59 20.70 15.16
CA GLY A 45 -2.02 19.72 16.08
C GLY A 45 -2.72 19.68 17.46
N GLY A 46 -3.32 18.52 17.77
CA GLY A 46 -3.91 18.18 19.06
C GLY A 46 -3.48 16.77 19.48
N ILE A 47 -3.38 16.50 20.78
CA ILE A 47 -3.01 15.18 21.29
C ILE A 47 -4.14 14.19 20.95
N VAL A 48 -3.82 13.09 20.25
CA VAL A 48 -4.77 12.01 19.98
C VAL A 48 -5.14 11.35 21.31
N SER A 49 -6.41 11.42 21.70
CA SER A 49 -6.88 10.78 22.94
C SER A 49 -7.24 9.32 22.73
N GLU A 50 -7.82 8.98 21.58
CA GLU A 50 -8.28 7.62 21.28
C GLU A 50 -8.31 7.36 19.77
N ILE A 51 -7.81 6.21 19.32
CA ILE A 51 -7.93 5.73 17.93
C ILE A 51 -9.07 4.71 17.90
N LEU A 52 -10.09 4.96 17.07
CA LEU A 52 -11.35 4.19 17.04
C LEU A 52 -11.38 3.11 15.94
N VAL A 53 -10.31 3.00 15.14
CA VAL A 53 -10.21 2.10 13.99
C VAL A 53 -8.88 1.36 13.97
N LYS A 54 -8.84 0.17 13.36
CA LYS A 54 -7.64 -0.63 13.18
C LYS A 54 -7.22 -0.71 11.72
N GLU A 55 -5.97 -1.08 11.50
CA GLU A 55 -5.44 -1.29 10.16
C GLU A 55 -6.24 -2.38 9.43
N GLY A 56 -6.73 -2.06 8.23
CA GLY A 56 -7.58 -2.94 7.42
C GLY A 56 -9.09 -2.78 7.63
N ASP A 57 -9.54 -1.95 8.56
CA ASP A 57 -10.98 -1.71 8.76
C ASP A 57 -11.60 -0.95 7.58
N ARG A 58 -12.77 -1.41 7.12
CA ARG A 58 -13.59 -0.69 6.13
C ARG A 58 -14.37 0.41 6.81
N VAL A 59 -14.10 1.65 6.43
CA VAL A 59 -14.75 2.85 6.99
C VAL A 59 -15.80 3.42 6.04
N VAL A 60 -16.87 3.99 6.58
CA VAL A 60 -17.92 4.68 5.82
C VAL A 60 -17.82 6.20 5.96
N LYS A 61 -18.41 6.94 5.03
CA LYS A 61 -18.40 8.42 5.05
C LYS A 61 -18.99 8.92 6.38
N ASN A 62 -18.30 9.86 7.01
CA ASN A 62 -18.62 10.45 8.32
C ASN A 62 -18.41 9.54 9.54
N GLN A 63 -17.74 8.40 9.40
CA GLN A 63 -17.34 7.58 10.54
C GLN A 63 -16.20 8.26 11.32
N PRO A 64 -16.33 8.44 12.65
CA PRO A 64 -15.24 8.91 13.49
C PRO A 64 -14.08 7.91 13.48
N LEU A 65 -12.87 8.39 13.15
CA LEU A 65 -11.67 7.54 13.05
C LEU A 65 -10.79 7.63 14.30
N PHE A 66 -10.69 8.82 14.88
CA PHE A 66 -9.95 9.09 16.11
C PHE A 66 -10.61 10.27 16.84
N ARG A 67 -10.36 10.36 18.15
CA ARG A 67 -10.78 11.47 19.00
C ARG A 67 -9.54 12.27 19.39
N LEU A 68 -9.62 13.59 19.28
CA LEU A 68 -8.63 14.51 19.82
C LEU A 68 -8.97 14.80 21.28
N GLN A 69 -7.96 14.95 22.12
CA GLN A 69 -8.15 15.42 23.49
C GLN A 69 -8.62 16.87 23.41
N PRO A 70 -9.81 17.22 23.95
CA PRO A 70 -10.24 18.61 23.96
C PRO A 70 -9.21 19.42 24.73
N ALA A 71 -8.60 20.41 24.09
CA ALA A 71 -7.89 21.47 24.80
C ALA A 71 -8.95 22.22 25.59
N GLY A 72 -9.16 21.80 26.84
CA GLY A 72 -10.20 22.38 27.68
C GLY A 72 -9.96 23.88 27.83
N PRO A 73 -10.98 24.74 27.71
CA PRO A 73 -10.92 26.13 28.16
C PRO A 73 -10.90 26.21 29.70
N SER A 74 -10.42 25.18 30.40
CA SER A 74 -10.27 25.20 31.85
C SER A 74 -9.14 26.15 32.29
N SER A 75 -8.18 26.46 31.41
CA SER A 75 -7.16 27.46 31.71
C SER A 75 -7.67 28.90 31.53
N GLU A 76 -8.61 29.14 30.62
CA GLU A 76 -9.22 30.47 30.43
C GLU A 76 -10.25 30.78 31.52
N LEU A 77 -11.07 29.79 31.91
CA LEU A 77 -12.05 29.96 32.98
C LEU A 77 -11.38 30.24 34.34
N GLY A 78 -10.28 29.54 34.67
CA GLY A 78 -9.52 29.81 35.90
C GLY A 78 -8.81 31.17 35.90
N GLN A 79 -8.39 31.66 34.73
CA GLN A 79 -7.81 32.99 34.59
C GLN A 79 -8.86 34.11 34.71
N ILE A 80 -10.09 33.87 34.26
CA ILE A 80 -11.20 34.82 34.40
C ILE A 80 -11.61 34.93 35.88
N GLU A 81 -11.74 33.82 36.60
CA GLU A 81 -12.05 33.83 38.03
C GLU A 81 -10.95 34.53 38.86
N THR A 82 -9.67 34.25 38.57
CA THR A 82 -8.54 34.89 39.26
C THR A 82 -8.47 36.41 39.01
N ARG A 83 -8.98 36.88 37.86
CA ARG A 83 -9.02 38.31 37.50
C ARG A 83 -10.23 39.04 38.11
N LEU A 84 -11.30 38.32 38.44
CA LEU A 84 -12.47 38.84 39.16
C LEU A 84 -12.29 38.79 40.70
N ALA A 85 -11.38 37.96 41.20
CA ALA A 85 -11.03 37.88 42.62
C ALA A 85 -10.00 38.94 43.07
N ARG A 86 -9.66 39.90 42.21
CA ARG A 86 -8.80 41.07 42.50
C ARG A 86 -9.55 42.36 42.23
#